data_AF-A0A944ZZE2-F1
#
_entry.id   AF-A0A944ZZE2-F1
#
_cell.length_a   1.000
_cell.length_b   1.000
_cell.length_c   1.000
_cell.angle_alpha   90.00
_cell.angle_beta   90.00
_cell.angle_gamma   90.00
#
_symmetry.space_group_name_H-M   'P 1'
#
loop_
_entity.id
_entity.type
_entity.pdbx_description
1 polymer ?
#
loop_
_entity_poly.entity_id
_entity_poly.type
_entity_poly.pdbx_seq_one_letter_code
_entity_poly.pdbx_strand_id
1 'polypeptide(L)'
;MISSAFKRLAALHPILLFGTGSGLMVIAGMLMYAHIQTIIQVRDVSVPIVGQLPQMERRLAALTQQIELTELHSATRIGSQQEKVEVYALPEETNVSRVVATFEVIRDVLTRDGLLAEMSNLDISEPVKRDDGSTSRTVSVEFAAHEDGLKTIMLLVQLSGLLTVGDVLTEEEVELLVDRIEQENPSGIVALEQFLTADLLRYAENSKTYEEQLKRSFSSMTFLNLFENVLRTSLLRDVKSLLRSDLGEILSGYKLWPLQLMAIEEVSMKPGDAPKWQRLGLTLLVFSEES
;
A
#
# COMPACT_ATOMS: atom_id res chain seq x y z
N MET A 1 -10.18 -3.18 75.04
CA MET A 1 -10.42 -4.63 74.81
C MET A 1 -9.18 -5.41 74.34
N ILE A 2 -7.98 -4.81 74.22
CA ILE A 2 -6.77 -5.50 73.75
C ILE A 2 -5.92 -6.08 74.92
N SER A 3 -6.07 -5.58 76.15
CA SER A 3 -5.26 -6.04 77.29
C SER A 3 -5.71 -7.37 77.91
N SER A 4 -6.96 -7.81 77.67
CA SER A 4 -7.48 -9.07 78.19
C SER A 4 -7.12 -10.28 77.32
N ALA A 5 -6.84 -10.08 76.04
CA ALA A 5 -6.37 -11.13 75.13
C ALA A 5 -4.93 -11.56 75.46
N PHE A 6 -4.07 -10.60 75.81
CA PHE A 6 -2.66 -10.86 76.12
C PHE A 6 -2.48 -11.69 77.41
N LYS A 7 -3.33 -11.47 78.42
CA LYS A 7 -3.30 -12.25 79.67
C LYS A 7 -3.75 -13.71 79.49
N ARG A 8 -4.59 -14.02 78.50
CA ARG A 8 -5.00 -15.41 78.20
C ARG A 8 -3.94 -16.19 77.42
N LEU A 9 -3.11 -15.52 76.62
CA LEU A 9 -1.99 -16.14 75.89
C LEU A 9 -0.83 -16.54 76.82
N ALA A 10 -0.61 -15.82 77.91
CA ALA A 10 0.44 -16.13 78.90
C ALA A 10 0.15 -17.38 79.77
N ALA A 11 -1.06 -17.94 79.68
CA ALA A 11 -1.46 -19.15 80.42
C ALA A 11 -1.29 -20.45 79.61
N LEU A 12 -0.88 -20.37 78.33
CA LEU A 12 -0.52 -21.55 77.56
C LEU A 12 0.92 -21.96 77.87
N HIS A 13 1.11 -23.23 78.22
CA HIS A 13 2.43 -23.83 78.50
C HIS A 13 3.45 -23.45 77.40
N PRO A 14 4.69 -23.07 77.76
CA PRO A 14 5.70 -22.64 76.80
C PRO A 14 5.96 -23.69 75.71
N ILE A 15 5.77 -24.97 76.04
CA ILE A 15 5.91 -26.11 75.11
C ILE A 15 4.90 -26.04 73.95
N LEU A 16 3.65 -25.61 74.21
CA LEU A 16 2.64 -25.46 73.15
C LEU A 16 2.95 -24.26 72.25
N LEU A 17 3.50 -23.17 72.82
CA LEU A 17 3.95 -22.00 72.06
C LEU A 17 5.13 -22.34 71.14
N PHE A 18 6.13 -23.09 71.63
CA PHE A 18 7.25 -23.55 70.81
C PHE A 18 6.81 -24.55 69.74
N GLY A 19 5.90 -25.48 70.06
CA GLY A 19 5.34 -26.42 69.08
C GLY A 19 4.58 -25.72 67.96
N THR A 20 3.75 -24.72 68.31
CA THR A 20 3.00 -23.92 67.33
C THR A 20 3.92 -23.08 66.45
N GLY A 21 4.99 -22.51 67.04
CA GLY A 21 6.00 -21.76 66.30
C GLY A 21 6.78 -22.61 65.32
N SER A 22 7.20 -23.82 65.74
CA SER A 22 7.89 -24.77 64.85
C SER A 22 6.98 -25.24 63.71
N GLY A 23 5.70 -25.52 63.99
CA GLY A 23 4.71 -25.88 62.98
C GLY A 23 4.49 -24.78 61.93
N LEU A 24 4.37 -23.53 62.36
CA LEU A 24 4.28 -22.37 61.46
C LEU A 24 5.52 -22.22 60.58
N MET A 25 6.71 -22.53 61.10
CA MET A 25 7.96 -22.43 60.35
C MET A 25 8.05 -23.49 59.25
N VAL A 26 7.59 -24.72 59.51
CA VAL A 26 7.52 -25.79 58.50
C VAL A 26 6.50 -25.45 57.41
N ILE A 27 5.33 -24.93 57.79
CA ILE A 27 4.29 -24.49 56.84
C ILE A 27 4.81 -23.34 55.97
N ALA A 28 5.50 -22.37 56.56
CA ALA A 28 6.12 -21.27 55.82
C ALA A 28 7.18 -21.76 54.83
N GLY A 29 8.02 -22.73 55.23
CA GLY A 29 8.98 -23.35 54.33
C GLY A 29 8.32 -24.09 53.16
N MET A 30 7.23 -24.81 53.42
CA MET A 30 6.48 -25.54 52.40
C MET A 30 5.78 -24.60 51.40
N LEU A 31 5.19 -23.50 51.90
CA LEU A 31 4.61 -22.45 51.07
C LEU A 31 5.67 -21.76 50.20
N MET A 32 6.85 -21.48 50.76
CA MET A 32 7.95 -20.87 50.02
C MET A 32 8.47 -21.81 48.93
N TYR A 33 8.56 -23.12 49.21
CA TYR A 33 8.93 -24.12 48.21
C TYR A 33 7.91 -24.24 47.07
N ALA A 34 6.61 -24.28 47.41
CA ALA A 34 5.54 -24.27 46.42
C ALA A 34 5.58 -22.99 45.55
N HIS A 35 5.84 -21.85 46.17
CA HIS A 35 5.95 -20.57 45.46
C HIS A 35 7.18 -20.53 44.53
N ILE A 36 8.32 -21.07 44.95
CA ILE A 36 9.52 -21.22 44.11
C ILE A 36 9.23 -22.11 42.89
N GLN A 37 8.55 -23.25 43.10
CA GLN A 37 8.15 -24.12 41.99
C GLN A 37 7.20 -23.41 41.02
N THR A 38 6.26 -22.60 41.54
CA THR A 38 5.35 -21.83 40.69
C THR A 38 6.10 -20.74 39.90
N ILE A 39 7.10 -20.08 40.52
CA ILE A 39 7.95 -19.09 39.85
C ILE A 39 8.79 -19.75 38.75
N ILE A 40 9.36 -20.93 39.00
CA ILE A 40 10.14 -21.66 37.99
C ILE A 40 9.23 -22.09 36.83
N GLN A 41 8.03 -22.58 37.11
CA GLN A 41 7.06 -22.98 36.10
C GLN A 41 6.54 -21.79 35.29
N VAL A 42 6.31 -20.64 35.93
CA VAL A 42 5.98 -19.38 35.25
C VAL A 42 7.19 -18.88 34.44
N ARG A 43 8.43 -19.02 34.92
CA ARG A 43 9.63 -18.64 34.17
C ARG A 43 9.80 -19.49 32.91
N ASP A 44 9.53 -20.79 32.96
CA ASP A 44 9.65 -21.69 31.81
C ASP A 44 8.49 -21.52 30.80
N VAL A 45 7.31 -21.03 31.23
CA VAL A 45 6.15 -20.77 30.36
C VAL A 45 6.13 -19.33 29.82
N SER A 46 6.75 -18.36 30.51
CA SER A 46 6.70 -16.93 30.12
C SER A 46 7.86 -16.51 29.22
N VAL A 47 9.00 -17.22 29.25
CA VAL A 47 10.18 -16.91 28.42
C VAL A 47 9.92 -17.11 26.91
N PRO A 48 9.09 -18.06 26.43
CA PRO A 48 8.78 -18.15 24.99
C PRO A 48 7.80 -17.09 24.46
N ILE A 49 7.03 -16.41 25.32
CA ILE A 49 6.00 -15.45 24.89
C ILE A 49 6.55 -14.02 24.80
N VAL A 50 7.49 -13.65 25.68
CA VAL A 50 8.19 -12.34 25.62
C VAL A 50 9.15 -12.25 24.42
N GLY A 51 9.58 -13.39 23.86
CA GLY A 51 10.39 -13.42 22.63
C GLY A 51 9.59 -13.12 21.35
N GLN A 52 8.26 -13.29 21.37
CA GLN A 52 7.39 -13.08 20.21
C GLN A 52 6.62 -11.75 20.24
N LEU A 53 6.47 -11.13 21.43
CA LEU A 53 5.88 -9.80 21.60
C LEU A 53 6.58 -8.72 20.75
N PRO A 54 7.92 -8.62 20.68
CA PRO A 54 8.58 -7.62 19.83
C PRO A 54 8.30 -7.82 18.35
N GLN A 55 8.10 -9.07 17.90
CA GLN A 55 7.76 -9.34 16.50
C GLN A 55 6.29 -9.05 16.20
N MET A 56 5.37 -9.28 17.14
CA MET A 56 3.96 -8.92 16.99
C MET A 56 3.73 -7.41 17.16
N GLU A 57 4.43 -6.73 18.05
CA GLU A 57 4.45 -5.27 18.15
C GLU A 57 5.12 -4.63 16.94
N ARG A 58 6.19 -5.21 16.37
CA ARG A 58 6.75 -4.74 15.09
C ARG A 58 5.78 -4.95 13.93
N ARG A 59 5.04 -6.05 13.90
CA ARG A 59 4.04 -6.32 12.85
C ARG A 59 2.80 -5.45 13.03
N LEU A 60 2.32 -5.23 14.25
CA LEU A 60 1.23 -4.31 14.53
C LEU A 60 1.66 -2.86 14.30
N ALA A 61 2.84 -2.42 14.75
CA ALA A 61 3.36 -1.09 14.44
C ALA A 61 3.57 -0.90 12.94
N ALA A 62 4.06 -1.91 12.20
CA ALA A 62 4.18 -1.83 10.75
C ALA A 62 2.82 -1.83 10.04
N LEU A 63 1.83 -2.60 10.51
CA LEU A 63 0.48 -2.60 9.95
C LEU A 63 -0.29 -1.32 10.29
N THR A 64 -0.14 -0.79 11.51
CA THR A 64 -0.70 0.49 11.92
C THR A 64 0.00 1.63 11.21
N GLN A 65 1.33 1.60 11.04
CA GLN A 65 2.04 2.55 10.20
C GLN A 65 1.62 2.42 8.74
N GLN A 66 1.31 1.23 8.22
CA GLN A 66 0.78 1.06 6.87
C GLN A 66 -0.65 1.59 6.74
N ILE A 67 -1.50 1.43 7.75
CA ILE A 67 -2.86 1.98 7.76
C ILE A 67 -2.82 3.50 7.93
N GLU A 68 -1.98 4.02 8.81
CA GLU A 68 -1.78 5.44 9.06
C GLU A 68 -1.06 6.11 7.88
N LEU A 69 -0.12 5.42 7.20
CA LEU A 69 0.42 5.82 5.88
C LEU A 69 -0.64 5.74 4.79
N THR A 70 -1.59 4.81 4.85
CA THR A 70 -2.68 4.72 3.85
C THR A 70 -3.70 5.82 4.08
N GLU A 71 -3.98 6.20 5.33
CA GLU A 71 -4.81 7.35 5.68
C GLU A 71 -4.09 8.67 5.38
N LEU A 72 -2.79 8.80 5.71
CA LEU A 72 -1.96 9.94 5.30
C LEU A 72 -1.82 10.03 3.79
N HIS A 73 -1.60 8.90 3.08
CA HIS A 73 -1.62 8.86 1.62
C HIS A 73 -3.00 9.15 1.06
N SER A 74 -4.10 8.76 1.71
CA SER A 74 -5.44 9.15 1.26
C SER A 74 -5.67 10.66 1.42
N ALA A 75 -5.18 11.27 2.50
CA ALA A 75 -5.28 12.70 2.76
C ALA A 75 -4.31 13.54 1.90
N THR A 76 -3.08 13.07 1.67
CA THR A 76 -2.14 13.70 0.71
C THR A 76 -2.55 13.43 -0.73
N ARG A 77 -3.23 12.33 -1.04
CA ARG A 77 -3.82 12.08 -2.37
C ARG A 77 -4.98 13.02 -2.65
N ILE A 78 -5.74 13.48 -1.64
CA ILE A 78 -6.75 14.53 -1.83
C ILE A 78 -6.09 15.89 -2.12
N GLY A 79 -5.01 16.25 -1.41
CA GLY A 79 -4.24 17.47 -1.71
C GLY A 79 -3.50 17.42 -3.06
N SER A 80 -2.89 16.28 -3.39
CA SER A 80 -2.23 16.00 -4.67
C SER A 80 -3.24 15.85 -5.80
N GLN A 81 -4.48 15.42 -5.55
CA GLN A 81 -5.54 15.43 -6.57
C GLN A 81 -6.06 16.83 -6.82
N GLN A 82 -6.13 17.71 -5.82
CA GLN A 82 -6.45 19.12 -6.03
C GLN A 82 -5.36 19.82 -6.87
N GLU A 83 -4.08 19.56 -6.58
CA GLU A 83 -2.96 20.05 -7.39
C GLU A 83 -2.94 19.41 -8.80
N LYS A 84 -3.21 18.11 -8.91
CA LYS A 84 -3.33 17.42 -10.20
C LYS A 84 -4.51 17.91 -11.02
N VAL A 85 -5.63 18.31 -10.41
CA VAL A 85 -6.78 18.90 -11.08
C VAL A 85 -6.50 20.34 -11.52
N GLU A 86 -5.69 21.09 -10.78
CA GLU A 86 -5.27 22.44 -11.18
C GLU A 86 -4.20 22.43 -12.30
N VAL A 87 -3.43 21.33 -12.41
CA VAL A 87 -2.45 21.10 -13.48
C VAL A 87 -3.03 20.32 -14.67
N TYR A 88 -4.04 19.46 -14.46
CA TYR A 88 -4.80 18.84 -15.55
C TYR A 88 -5.73 19.89 -16.16
N ALA A 89 -5.55 20.19 -17.45
CA ALA A 89 -6.69 20.64 -18.24
C ALA A 89 -7.68 19.47 -18.30
N LEU A 90 -8.65 19.44 -17.38
CA LEU A 90 -9.66 18.40 -17.40
C LEU A 90 -10.48 18.60 -18.67
N PRO A 91 -10.85 17.52 -19.38
CA PRO A 91 -11.72 17.67 -20.53
C PRO A 91 -13.05 18.31 -20.10
N GLU A 92 -13.54 19.27 -20.90
CA GLU A 92 -14.80 20.01 -20.70
C GLU A 92 -16.01 19.08 -20.48
N GLU A 93 -15.94 17.85 -21.00
CA GLU A 93 -16.94 16.80 -20.74
C GLU A 93 -16.27 15.48 -20.35
N THR A 94 -16.85 14.77 -19.36
CA THR A 94 -16.50 13.37 -19.10
C THR A 94 -16.82 12.55 -20.35
N ASN A 95 -15.80 12.09 -21.07
CA ASN A 95 -15.99 11.21 -22.22
C ASN A 95 -16.31 9.79 -21.73
N VAL A 96 -17.55 9.59 -21.29
CA VAL A 96 -18.07 8.31 -20.81
C VAL A 96 -17.82 7.21 -21.84
N SER A 97 -17.97 7.52 -23.14
CA SER A 97 -17.69 6.59 -24.22
C SER A 97 -16.24 6.11 -24.22
N ARG A 98 -15.27 6.97 -23.89
CA ARG A 98 -13.86 6.61 -23.75
C ARG A 98 -13.60 5.72 -22.54
N VAL A 99 -14.25 6.01 -21.40
CA VAL A 99 -14.14 5.18 -20.19
C VAL A 99 -14.70 3.79 -20.46
N VAL A 100 -15.91 3.71 -21.04
CA VAL A 100 -16.55 2.45 -21.43
C VAL A 100 -15.66 1.69 -22.42
N ALA A 101 -15.19 2.34 -23.50
CA ALA A 101 -14.31 1.71 -24.49
C ALA A 101 -13.00 1.20 -23.87
N THR A 102 -12.44 1.91 -22.89
CA THR A 102 -11.25 1.47 -22.17
C THR A 102 -11.52 0.19 -21.40
N PHE A 103 -12.62 0.13 -20.64
CA PHE A 103 -12.99 -1.08 -19.90
C PHE A 103 -13.37 -2.26 -20.81
N GLU A 104 -13.99 -1.99 -21.96
CA GLU A 104 -14.26 -3.03 -22.97
C GLU A 104 -12.98 -3.59 -23.57
N VAL A 105 -12.01 -2.74 -23.91
CA VAL A 105 -10.68 -3.18 -24.37
C VAL A 105 -9.99 -4.04 -23.32
N ILE A 106 -10.02 -3.61 -22.05
CA ILE A 106 -9.45 -4.37 -20.94
C ILE A 106 -10.12 -5.73 -20.80
N ARG A 107 -11.47 -5.77 -20.86
CA ARG A 107 -12.24 -7.01 -20.83
C ARG A 107 -11.82 -7.95 -21.95
N ASP A 108 -11.78 -7.45 -23.18
CA ASP A 108 -11.53 -8.26 -24.36
C ASP A 108 -10.11 -8.84 -24.34
N VAL A 109 -9.10 -8.06 -23.94
CA VAL A 109 -7.72 -8.53 -23.81
C VAL A 109 -7.57 -9.55 -22.68
N LEU A 110 -8.07 -9.24 -21.47
CA LEU A 110 -7.94 -10.15 -20.33
C LEU A 110 -8.74 -11.45 -20.50
N THR A 111 -9.88 -11.40 -21.19
CA THR A 111 -10.67 -12.60 -21.51
C THR A 111 -9.92 -13.47 -22.52
N ARG A 112 -9.35 -12.85 -23.56
CA ARG A 112 -8.53 -13.54 -24.58
C ARG A 112 -7.32 -14.23 -23.96
N ASP A 113 -6.69 -13.59 -22.99
CA ASP A 113 -5.51 -14.12 -22.29
C ASP A 113 -5.88 -15.14 -21.19
N GLY A 114 -7.18 -15.42 -20.99
CA GLY A 114 -7.69 -16.36 -19.99
C GLY A 114 -7.57 -15.88 -18.54
N LEU A 115 -7.34 -14.58 -18.34
CA LEU A 115 -7.17 -13.94 -17.04
C LEU A 115 -8.47 -13.39 -16.46
N LEU A 116 -9.52 -13.29 -17.27
CA LEU A 116 -10.85 -12.81 -16.89
C LEU A 116 -11.91 -13.84 -17.33
N ALA A 117 -12.81 -14.19 -16.42
CA ALA A 117 -13.94 -15.08 -16.69
C ALA A 117 -15.22 -14.29 -16.96
N GLU A 118 -15.45 -13.23 -16.18
CA GLU A 118 -16.67 -12.44 -16.25
C GLU A 118 -16.39 -10.98 -15.86
N MET A 119 -17.12 -10.07 -16.48
CA MET A 119 -17.16 -8.65 -16.12
C MET A 119 -18.64 -8.22 -16.10
N SER A 120 -19.06 -7.55 -15.02
CA SER A 120 -20.39 -6.98 -14.94
C SER A 120 -20.55 -5.81 -15.91
N ASN A 121 -21.79 -5.41 -16.18
CA ASN A 121 -22.04 -4.13 -16.83
C ASN A 121 -21.47 -3.00 -15.98
N LEU A 122 -20.97 -1.95 -16.65
CA LEU A 122 -20.53 -0.71 -16.03
C LEU A 122 -21.77 0.07 -15.58
N ASP A 123 -21.92 0.26 -14.27
CA ASP A 123 -22.93 1.16 -13.72
C ASP A 123 -22.30 2.55 -13.58
N ILE A 124 -22.91 3.55 -14.22
CA ILE A 124 -22.37 4.91 -14.30
C ILE A 124 -23.42 5.86 -13.73
N SER A 125 -23.08 6.49 -12.61
CA SER A 125 -23.96 7.42 -11.93
C SER A 125 -24.16 8.72 -12.73
N GLU A 126 -25.20 9.47 -12.36
CA GLU A 126 -25.33 10.85 -12.78
C GLU A 126 -24.16 11.71 -12.24
N PRO A 127 -23.77 12.78 -12.96
CA PRO A 127 -22.72 13.68 -12.52
C PRO A 127 -23.08 14.39 -11.22
N VAL A 128 -22.18 14.30 -10.24
CA VAL A 128 -22.28 15.00 -8.95
C VAL A 128 -21.27 16.13 -8.93
N LYS A 129 -21.75 17.35 -8.67
CA LYS A 129 -20.88 18.51 -8.43
C LYS A 129 -20.24 18.38 -7.05
N ARG A 130 -18.93 18.56 -6.98
CA ARG A 130 -18.18 18.62 -5.72
C ARG A 130 -17.98 20.06 -5.25
N ASP A 131 -17.64 20.18 -3.97
CA ASP A 131 -17.35 21.45 -3.31
C ASP A 131 -16.10 22.16 -3.89
N ASP A 132 -15.29 21.46 -4.67
CA ASP A 132 -14.07 21.94 -5.33
C ASP A 132 -14.31 22.55 -6.73
N GLY A 133 -15.56 22.60 -7.21
CA GLY A 133 -15.90 23.07 -8.56
C GLY A 133 -15.70 22.03 -9.66
N SER A 134 -15.28 20.80 -9.33
CA SER A 134 -15.20 19.70 -10.28
C SER A 134 -16.52 18.94 -10.40
N THR A 135 -16.72 18.30 -11.56
CA THR A 135 -17.81 17.34 -11.74
C THR A 135 -17.24 15.93 -11.71
N SER A 136 -17.84 15.05 -10.91
CA SER A 136 -17.43 13.65 -10.82
C SER A 136 -18.58 12.70 -11.16
N ARG A 137 -18.26 11.55 -11.75
CA ARG A 137 -19.20 10.43 -11.95
C ARG A 137 -18.64 9.19 -11.29
N THR A 138 -19.50 8.45 -10.59
CA THR A 138 -19.14 7.16 -10.03
C THR A 138 -19.34 6.07 -11.08
N VAL A 139 -18.32 5.26 -11.30
CA VAL A 139 -18.32 4.09 -12.19
C VAL A 139 -18.07 2.85 -11.36
N SER A 140 -19.06 1.97 -11.30
CA SER A 140 -18.99 0.71 -10.56
C SER A 140 -18.91 -0.47 -11.52
N VAL A 141 -17.98 -1.38 -11.26
CA VAL A 141 -17.77 -2.58 -12.07
C VAL A 141 -17.28 -3.74 -11.22
N GLU A 142 -17.77 -4.94 -11.51
CA GLU A 142 -17.31 -6.18 -10.91
C GLU A 142 -16.59 -7.05 -11.94
N PHE A 143 -15.47 -7.65 -11.53
CA PHE A 143 -14.65 -8.56 -12.32
C PHE A 143 -14.50 -9.90 -11.61
N ALA A 144 -14.64 -11.00 -12.34
CA ALA A 144 -14.17 -12.31 -11.92
C ALA A 144 -12.86 -12.62 -12.65
N ALA A 145 -11.73 -12.37 -11.99
CA ALA A 145 -10.41 -12.44 -12.60
C ALA A 145 -9.46 -13.37 -11.83
N HIS A 146 -8.47 -13.91 -12.54
CA HIS A 146 -7.30 -14.53 -11.95
C HIS A 146 -6.41 -13.46 -11.29
N GLU A 147 -5.58 -13.84 -10.31
CA GLU A 147 -4.69 -12.94 -9.56
C GLU A 147 -3.84 -12.01 -10.46
N ASP A 148 -3.37 -12.51 -11.59
CA ASP A 148 -2.56 -11.73 -12.54
C ASP A 148 -3.41 -10.72 -13.36
N GLY A 149 -4.65 -11.09 -13.68
CA GLY A 149 -5.63 -10.17 -14.29
C GLY A 149 -6.01 -9.06 -13.32
N LEU A 150 -6.17 -9.39 -12.03
CA LEU A 150 -6.45 -8.43 -10.98
C LEU A 150 -5.33 -7.38 -10.85
N LYS A 151 -4.06 -7.83 -10.80
CA LYS A 151 -2.90 -6.95 -10.77
C LYS A 151 -2.88 -6.00 -11.97
N THR A 152 -3.22 -6.53 -13.15
CA THR A 152 -3.30 -5.76 -14.40
C THR A 152 -4.37 -4.66 -14.33
N ILE A 153 -5.58 -5.00 -13.87
CA ILE A 153 -6.69 -4.04 -13.71
C ILE A 153 -6.29 -2.94 -12.71
N MET A 154 -5.75 -3.32 -11.56
CA MET A 154 -5.34 -2.37 -10.54
C MET A 154 -4.23 -1.43 -11.03
N LEU A 155 -3.25 -1.97 -11.77
CA LEU A 155 -2.17 -1.18 -12.35
C LEU A 155 -2.71 -0.15 -13.37
N LEU A 156 -3.67 -0.52 -14.21
CA LEU A 156 -4.31 0.41 -15.16
C LEU A 156 -5.06 1.53 -14.46
N VAL A 157 -5.79 1.20 -13.39
CA VAL A 157 -6.47 2.21 -12.58
C VAL A 157 -5.46 3.14 -11.90
N GLN A 158 -4.33 2.60 -11.42
CA GLN A 158 -3.24 3.41 -10.85
C GLN A 158 -2.57 4.32 -11.88
N LEU A 159 -2.49 3.89 -13.14
CA LEU A 159 -1.99 4.68 -14.27
C LEU A 159 -2.94 5.79 -14.71
N SER A 160 -4.18 5.79 -14.22
CA SER A 160 -5.14 6.84 -14.56
C SER A 160 -4.66 8.20 -14.05
N GLY A 161 -4.59 9.17 -14.95
CA GLY A 161 -4.03 10.49 -14.61
C GLY A 161 -2.51 10.59 -14.59
N LEU A 162 -1.76 9.52 -14.91
CA LEU A 162 -0.30 9.57 -15.04
C LEU A 162 0.08 9.73 -16.52
N LEU A 163 0.81 10.80 -16.84
CA LEU A 163 1.16 11.14 -18.22
C LEU A 163 2.64 10.92 -18.50
N THR A 164 3.46 11.21 -17.51
CA THR A 164 4.91 11.27 -17.65
C THR A 164 5.61 10.21 -16.80
N VAL A 165 6.88 9.97 -17.11
CA VAL A 165 7.76 9.11 -16.30
C VAL A 165 7.86 9.61 -14.86
N GLY A 166 7.92 10.93 -14.67
CA GLY A 166 8.00 11.57 -13.36
C GLY A 166 6.76 11.30 -12.51
N ASP A 167 5.57 11.23 -13.12
CA ASP A 167 4.32 10.95 -12.39
C ASP A 167 4.25 9.52 -11.84
N VAL A 168 5.01 8.60 -12.43
CA VAL A 168 5.05 7.18 -12.04
C VAL A 168 6.05 6.93 -10.92
N LEU A 169 7.09 7.76 -10.82
CA LEU A 169 8.09 7.66 -9.75
C LEU A 169 7.54 8.28 -8.46
N THR A 170 7.97 7.76 -7.32
CA THR A 170 7.63 8.39 -6.04
C THR A 170 8.44 9.66 -5.84
N GLU A 171 7.94 10.59 -5.01
CA GLU A 171 8.66 11.82 -4.67
C GLU A 171 10.03 11.51 -4.06
N GLU A 172 10.10 10.49 -3.20
CA GLU A 172 11.36 9.99 -2.61
C GLU A 172 12.33 9.47 -3.68
N GLU A 173 11.85 8.75 -4.70
CA GLU A 173 12.69 8.26 -5.81
C GLU A 173 13.23 9.42 -6.65
N VAL A 174 12.41 10.44 -6.91
CA VAL A 174 12.81 11.65 -7.64
C VAL A 174 13.83 12.45 -6.84
N GLU A 175 13.58 12.69 -5.54
CA GLU A 175 14.48 13.41 -4.64
C GLU A 175 15.84 12.70 -4.56
N LEU A 176 15.87 11.37 -4.41
CA LEU A 176 17.11 10.60 -4.42
C LEU A 176 17.91 10.77 -5.73
N LEU A 177 17.23 10.84 -6.88
CA LEU A 177 17.89 11.07 -8.17
C LEU A 177 18.41 12.50 -8.27
N VAL A 178 17.63 13.50 -7.85
CA VAL A 178 18.02 14.92 -7.85
C VAL A 178 19.20 15.17 -6.93
N ASP A 179 19.13 14.75 -5.67
CA ASP A 179 20.20 14.89 -4.68
C ASP A 179 21.53 14.31 -5.18
N ARG A 180 21.45 13.14 -5.81
CA ARG A 180 22.63 12.46 -6.36
C ARG A 180 23.23 13.25 -7.52
N ILE A 181 22.39 13.84 -8.39
CA ILE A 181 22.82 14.67 -9.51
C ILE A 181 23.45 15.96 -9.01
N GLU A 182 22.85 16.64 -8.03
CA GLU A 182 23.40 17.87 -7.47
C GLU A 182 24.78 17.66 -6.83
N GLN A 183 25.00 16.51 -6.19
CA GLN A 183 26.29 16.17 -5.58
C GLN A 183 27.38 15.83 -6.61
N GLU A 184 27.02 15.18 -7.73
CA GLU A 184 28.00 14.61 -8.65
C GLU A 184 28.17 15.40 -9.95
N ASN A 185 27.08 15.85 -10.57
CA ASN A 185 27.09 16.63 -11.80
C ASN A 185 25.83 17.51 -11.93
N PRO A 186 25.84 18.73 -11.36
CA PRO A 186 24.68 19.64 -11.43
C PRO A 186 24.20 19.95 -12.85
N SER A 187 25.10 19.91 -13.84
CA SER A 187 24.75 20.16 -15.24
C SER A 187 23.87 19.06 -15.85
N GLY A 188 23.77 17.90 -15.19
CA GLY A 188 22.92 16.78 -15.60
C GLY A 188 21.44 16.94 -15.24
N ILE A 189 21.07 17.95 -14.43
CA ILE A 189 19.69 18.14 -13.98
C ILE A 189 18.71 18.29 -15.15
N VAL A 190 19.10 19.00 -16.21
CA VAL A 190 18.29 19.18 -17.42
C VAL A 190 17.99 17.86 -18.11
N ALA A 191 18.95 16.93 -18.12
CA ALA A 191 18.75 15.62 -18.71
C ALA A 191 17.79 14.76 -17.87
N LEU A 192 17.84 14.89 -16.54
CA LEU A 192 16.87 14.25 -15.65
C LEU A 192 15.47 14.83 -15.85
N GLU A 193 15.32 16.15 -15.90
CA GLU A 193 14.03 16.81 -16.14
C GLU A 193 13.41 16.38 -17.49
N GLN A 194 14.23 16.30 -18.54
CA GLN A 194 13.79 15.79 -19.85
C GLN A 194 13.34 14.32 -19.79
N PHE A 195 13.98 13.52 -18.95
CA PHE A 195 13.59 12.13 -18.72
C PHE A 195 12.28 12.05 -17.92
N LEU A 196 12.14 12.82 -16.84
CA LEU A 196 10.94 12.85 -16.00
C LEU A 196 9.71 13.37 -16.76
N THR A 197 9.90 14.34 -17.66
CA THR A 197 8.82 14.89 -18.49
C THR A 197 8.50 14.04 -19.73
N ALA A 198 9.23 12.94 -19.95
CA ALA A 198 8.96 12.06 -21.08
C ALA A 198 7.58 11.41 -20.96
N ASP A 199 6.82 11.39 -22.06
CA ASP A 199 5.54 10.70 -22.15
C ASP A 199 5.72 9.20 -21.84
N LEU A 200 4.88 8.69 -20.95
CA LEU A 200 5.00 7.35 -20.40
C LEU A 200 4.79 6.25 -21.44
N LEU A 201 3.87 6.44 -22.40
CA LEU A 201 3.63 5.48 -23.48
C LEU A 201 4.83 5.45 -24.44
N ARG A 202 5.33 6.62 -24.84
CA ARG A 202 6.54 6.71 -25.67
C ARG A 202 7.76 6.12 -24.98
N TYR A 203 7.87 6.34 -23.66
CA TYR A 203 8.89 5.71 -22.84
C TYR A 203 8.74 4.18 -22.82
N ALA A 204 7.53 3.64 -22.64
CA ALA A 204 7.31 2.20 -22.63
C ALA A 204 7.68 1.53 -23.96
N GLU A 205 7.35 2.17 -25.10
CA GLU A 205 7.69 1.69 -26.44
C GLU A 205 9.21 1.71 -26.71
N ASN A 206 9.89 2.78 -26.31
CA ASN A 206 11.30 3.04 -26.65
C ASN A 206 12.20 3.28 -25.44
N SER A 207 12.00 2.53 -24.36
CA SER A 207 12.60 2.81 -23.05
C SER A 207 14.13 2.91 -23.10
N LYS A 208 14.77 2.03 -23.88
CA LYS A 208 16.22 1.97 -24.02
C LYS A 208 16.81 3.29 -24.51
N THR A 209 16.13 3.98 -25.42
CA THR A 209 16.58 5.26 -25.98
C THR A 209 16.60 6.34 -24.90
N TYR A 210 15.51 6.46 -24.14
CA TYR A 210 15.39 7.43 -23.05
C TYR A 210 16.38 7.14 -21.92
N GLU A 211 16.49 5.88 -21.51
CA GLU A 211 17.44 5.44 -20.47
C GLU A 211 18.89 5.68 -20.91
N GLU A 212 19.27 5.35 -22.15
CA GLU A 212 20.62 5.60 -22.64
C GLU A 212 20.93 7.09 -22.79
N GLN A 213 19.96 7.91 -23.19
CA GLN A 213 20.15 9.36 -23.28
C GLN A 213 20.46 9.95 -21.91
N LEU A 214 19.75 9.51 -20.87
CA LEU A 214 20.07 9.92 -19.50
C LEU A 214 21.46 9.41 -19.11
N LYS A 215 21.74 8.11 -19.29
CA LYS A 215 23.03 7.51 -18.94
C LYS A 215 24.22 8.19 -19.63
N ARG A 216 24.09 8.68 -20.86
CA ARG A 216 25.17 9.40 -21.56
C ARG A 216 25.55 10.72 -20.90
N SER A 217 24.61 11.35 -20.19
CA SER A 217 24.83 12.60 -19.46
C SER A 217 25.55 12.38 -18.12
N PHE A 218 25.72 11.12 -17.68
CA PHE A 218 26.34 10.77 -16.41
C PHE A 218 27.45 9.74 -16.58
N SER A 219 28.64 10.05 -16.08
CA SER A 219 29.80 9.13 -16.09
C SER A 219 29.99 8.39 -14.77
N SER A 220 29.25 8.75 -13.72
CA SER A 220 29.44 8.19 -12.38
C SER A 220 28.72 6.85 -12.23
N MET A 221 29.47 5.83 -11.80
CA MET A 221 28.93 4.49 -11.57
C MET A 221 27.88 4.48 -10.44
N THR A 222 28.00 5.39 -9.47
CA THR A 222 27.08 5.51 -8.35
C THR A 222 25.69 5.94 -8.80
N PHE A 223 25.59 7.00 -9.62
CA PHE A 223 24.32 7.43 -10.21
C PHE A 223 23.74 6.33 -11.11
N LEU A 224 24.56 5.72 -11.97
CA LEU A 224 24.08 4.66 -12.87
C LEU A 224 23.47 3.48 -12.09
N ASN A 225 24.09 3.07 -10.98
CA ASN A 225 23.55 2.02 -10.12
C ASN A 225 22.27 2.44 -9.41
N LEU A 226 22.20 3.69 -8.91
CA LEU A 226 20.99 4.23 -8.29
C LEU A 226 19.84 4.25 -9.30
N PHE A 227 20.08 4.80 -10.48
CA PHE A 227 19.12 4.87 -11.56
C PHE A 227 18.64 3.47 -11.98
N GLU A 228 19.54 2.51 -12.16
CA GLU A 228 19.13 1.13 -12.46
C GLU A 228 18.34 0.47 -11.34
N ASN A 229 18.61 0.82 -10.08
CA ASN A 229 17.82 0.34 -8.95
C ASN A 229 16.40 0.93 -9.01
N VAL A 230 16.26 2.25 -9.17
CA VAL A 230 14.96 2.93 -9.33
C VAL A 230 14.17 2.32 -10.48
N LEU A 231 14.78 2.11 -11.64
CA LEU A 231 14.10 1.47 -12.79
C LEU A 231 13.61 0.03 -12.51
N ARG A 232 14.21 -0.68 -11.54
CA ARG A 232 13.85 -2.07 -11.21
C ARG A 232 12.83 -2.17 -10.07
N THR A 233 12.86 -1.24 -9.12
CA THR A 233 12.02 -1.24 -7.93
C THR A 233 10.74 -0.43 -8.12
N SER A 234 10.80 0.62 -8.94
CA SER A 234 9.66 1.51 -9.17
C SER A 234 8.52 0.84 -9.95
N LEU A 235 7.35 1.47 -9.85
CA LEU A 235 6.16 1.15 -10.62
C LEU A 235 6.43 1.16 -12.14
N LEU A 236 7.44 1.92 -12.58
CA LEU A 236 7.87 2.06 -13.97
C LEU A 236 8.15 0.71 -14.65
N ARG A 237 8.70 -0.26 -13.91
CA ARG A 237 8.97 -1.62 -14.43
C ARG A 237 7.69 -2.30 -14.88
N ASP A 238 6.68 -2.28 -14.01
CA ASP A 238 5.43 -2.98 -14.22
C ASP A 238 4.59 -2.28 -15.30
N VAL A 239 4.62 -0.95 -15.30
CA VAL A 239 4.01 -0.09 -16.33
C VAL A 239 4.62 -0.33 -17.70
N LYS A 240 5.95 -0.41 -17.80
CA LYS A 240 6.65 -0.73 -19.05
C LYS A 240 6.25 -2.10 -19.58
N SER A 241 6.13 -3.10 -18.70
CA SER A 241 5.68 -4.44 -19.10
C SER A 241 4.24 -4.42 -19.63
N LEU A 242 3.37 -3.68 -18.95
CA LEU A 242 1.96 -3.55 -19.31
C LEU A 242 1.78 -2.80 -20.65
N LEU A 243 2.37 -1.60 -20.79
CA LEU A 243 2.20 -0.75 -21.97
C LEU A 243 2.93 -1.29 -23.22
N ARG A 244 3.89 -2.20 -23.04
CA ARG A 244 4.52 -2.91 -24.17
C ARG A 244 3.75 -4.17 -24.59
N SER A 245 2.76 -4.59 -23.82
CA SER A 245 1.90 -5.72 -24.21
C SER A 245 0.88 -5.30 -25.28
N ASP A 246 0.18 -6.27 -25.85
CA ASP A 246 -0.95 -6.06 -26.76
C ASP A 246 -1.96 -5.03 -26.22
N LEU A 247 -2.15 -4.97 -24.89
CA LEU A 247 -3.04 -3.99 -24.28
C LEU A 247 -2.59 -2.55 -24.58
N GLY A 248 -1.30 -2.27 -24.43
CA GLY A 248 -0.76 -0.93 -24.70
C GLY A 248 -0.83 -0.56 -26.18
N GLU A 249 -0.59 -1.52 -27.08
CA GLU A 249 -0.76 -1.31 -28.53
C GLU A 249 -2.22 -0.99 -28.88
N ILE A 250 -3.18 -1.70 -28.28
CA ILE A 250 -4.61 -1.48 -28.48
C ILE A 250 -5.02 -0.11 -27.90
N LEU A 251 -4.59 0.23 -26.69
CA LEU A 251 -4.88 1.52 -26.07
C LEU A 251 -4.34 2.69 -26.90
N SER A 252 -3.13 2.55 -27.47
CA SER A 252 -2.53 3.52 -28.38
C SER A 252 -3.30 3.60 -29.71
N GLY A 253 -3.60 2.45 -30.32
CA GLY A 253 -4.29 2.35 -31.61
C GLY A 253 -5.70 2.96 -31.60
N TYR A 254 -6.45 2.78 -30.51
CA TYR A 254 -7.78 3.38 -30.33
C TYR A 254 -7.76 4.79 -29.72
N LYS A 255 -6.58 5.39 -29.51
CA LYS A 255 -6.40 6.70 -28.86
C LYS A 255 -7.08 6.79 -27.49
N LEU A 256 -7.06 5.68 -26.75
CA LEU A 256 -7.61 5.59 -25.39
C LEU A 256 -6.59 6.08 -24.37
N TRP A 257 -5.29 6.08 -24.69
CA TRP A 257 -4.23 6.72 -23.91
C TRP A 257 -4.13 8.24 -24.17
N PRO A 258 -3.86 9.09 -23.15
CA PRO A 258 -3.76 8.78 -21.73
C PRO A 258 -5.12 8.49 -21.09
N LEU A 259 -5.12 7.66 -20.06
CA LEU A 259 -6.35 7.32 -19.35
C LEU A 259 -6.94 8.56 -18.67
N GLN A 260 -8.26 8.68 -18.68
CA GLN A 260 -8.96 9.74 -17.95
C GLN A 260 -8.64 9.62 -16.45
N LEU A 261 -8.55 10.73 -15.73
CA LEU A 261 -8.27 10.74 -14.31
C LEU A 261 -9.36 9.98 -13.55
N MET A 262 -8.97 8.90 -12.86
CA MET A 262 -9.86 8.08 -12.05
C MET A 262 -9.30 7.95 -10.63
N ALA A 263 -10.16 8.01 -9.62
CA ALA A 263 -9.80 7.71 -8.25
C ALA A 263 -10.57 6.48 -7.76
N ILE A 264 -9.88 5.61 -7.04
CA ILE A 264 -10.53 4.47 -6.38
C ILE A 264 -11.27 5.00 -5.16
N GLU A 265 -12.59 4.79 -5.14
CA GLU A 265 -13.45 5.10 -3.99
C GLU A 265 -13.60 3.88 -3.09
N GLU A 266 -13.94 2.74 -3.68
CA GLU A 266 -14.14 1.49 -2.96
C GLU A 266 -13.56 0.30 -3.72
N VAL A 267 -12.94 -0.63 -2.98
CA VAL A 267 -12.49 -1.92 -3.49
C VAL A 267 -13.05 -3.00 -2.60
N SER A 268 -13.85 -3.89 -3.19
CA SER A 268 -14.32 -5.11 -2.53
C SER A 268 -13.68 -6.32 -3.19
N MET A 269 -13.16 -7.23 -2.39
CA MET A 269 -12.50 -8.43 -2.88
C MET A 269 -13.11 -9.66 -2.21
N LYS A 270 -13.60 -10.60 -3.00
CA LYS A 270 -14.19 -11.86 -2.54
C LYS A 270 -13.45 -13.03 -3.18
N PRO A 271 -13.25 -14.15 -2.46
CA PRO A 271 -12.73 -15.37 -3.07
C PRO A 271 -13.64 -15.80 -4.24
N GLY A 272 -13.03 -16.18 -5.36
CA GLY A 272 -13.75 -16.75 -6.50
C GLY A 272 -14.01 -18.24 -6.34
N ASP A 273 -14.65 -18.82 -7.36
CA ASP A 273 -15.08 -20.23 -7.35
C ASP A 273 -13.93 -21.24 -7.59
N ALA A 274 -12.71 -20.76 -7.85
CA ALA A 274 -11.52 -21.57 -8.13
C ALA A 274 -10.24 -21.02 -7.46
N PRO A 275 -9.20 -21.85 -7.24
CA PRO A 275 -7.94 -21.39 -6.67
C PRO A 275 -7.31 -20.28 -7.53
N LYS A 276 -6.85 -19.19 -6.88
CA LYS A 276 -6.30 -17.97 -7.51
C LYS A 276 -7.29 -17.13 -8.33
N TRP A 277 -8.57 -17.49 -8.33
CA TRP A 277 -9.64 -16.66 -8.88
C TRP A 277 -10.28 -15.83 -7.77
N GLN A 278 -10.57 -14.58 -8.08
CA GLN A 278 -11.14 -13.62 -7.16
C GLN A 278 -12.20 -12.79 -7.86
N ARG A 279 -13.22 -12.40 -7.10
CA ARG A 279 -14.20 -11.39 -7.53
C ARG A 279 -13.79 -10.04 -6.96
N LEU A 280 -13.53 -9.09 -7.84
CA LEU A 280 -13.19 -7.71 -7.52
C LEU A 280 -14.38 -6.82 -7.86
N GLY A 281 -15.01 -6.20 -6.87
CA GLY A 281 -15.92 -5.08 -7.08
C GLY A 281 -15.14 -3.78 -6.91
N LEU A 282 -15.23 -2.88 -7.88
CA LEU A 282 -14.41 -1.69 -7.96
C LEU A 282 -15.30 -0.49 -8.28
N THR A 283 -15.24 0.52 -7.41
CA THR A 283 -15.98 1.77 -7.53
C THR A 283 -14.99 2.89 -7.78
N LEU A 284 -15.12 3.57 -8.91
CA LEU A 284 -14.24 4.65 -9.36
C LEU A 284 -14.97 5.98 -9.41
N LEU A 285 -14.26 7.04 -9.08
CA LEU A 285 -14.65 8.40 -9.38
C LEU A 285 -13.91 8.86 -10.63
N VAL A 286 -14.66 9.22 -11.67
CA VAL A 286 -14.14 9.80 -12.90
C VAL A 286 -14.36 11.30 -12.86
N PHE A 287 -13.31 12.08 -13.07
CA PHE A 287 -13.35 13.55 -12.98
C PHE A 287 -13.49 14.21 -14.37
N SER A 288 -14.22 15.32 -14.42
CA SER A 288 -14.24 16.28 -15.53
C SER A 288 -14.37 17.73 -15.05
N GLU A 289 -14.04 18.66 -15.93
CA GLU A 289 -14.20 20.10 -15.71
C GLU A 289 -15.70 20.50 -15.68
N GLU A 290 -16.01 21.64 -15.06
CA GLU A 290 -17.35 22.22 -15.00
C GLU A 290 -17.65 22.97 -16.32
N SER A 291 -18.79 22.66 -16.94
CA SER A 291 -19.36 23.42 -18.06
C SER A 291 -20.14 24.64 -17.60
#